data_AF-A0A2Y9PF15-F1
#
_entry.id   AF-A0A2Y9PF15-F1
#
_cell.length_a   1.000
_cell.length_b   1.000
_cell.length_c   1.000
_cell.angle_alpha   90.00
_cell.angle_beta   90.00
_cell.angle_gamma   90.00
#
_symmetry.space_group_name_H-M   'P 1'
#
loop_
_entity.id
_entity.type
_entity.pdbx_description
1 polymer ?
#
loop_
_entity_poly.entity_id
_entity_poly.type
_entity_poly.pdbx_seq_one_letter_code
_entity_poly.pdbx_strand_id
1 'polypeptide(L)'
;MSPFLLLALLGITVPRVQALTCYWGTLASVKNASELPLQWTTSRKHCEEGWSCQEVLMLMENGPQVYVVLIKGCTQAADHEDLITQHRAGPGVSIASYTRVCREDLCNHLSTSLPLWAPHPPTALGSVRCPVCLSAQSCRSAAELTCPAESTHCYSGHLLLSAGNRSTHLRVQGCMSQAGCNLLNGTREIGPISLQETCDSEAMLTCHRGVMLRTSQDLTQKPVTWSANTEQLCNRGEVCQETLLLIDVGLRSLLVGSKGCSKARTQDSQAISIHSGPPGVLVASFARFCTSDKCNSAASSSVLLNSLPRPAAPAPGDLQCPTCLSVFGSCTQNSDTVMCPKGTSHCYQGHIALRGALDNQFFMYHSERKMGKNSM
;
A
#
# COMPACT_ATOMS: atom_id res chain seq x y z
N MET A 1 21.00 -26.65 -75.15
CA MET A 1 20.74 -27.64 -74.08
C MET A 1 21.15 -27.00 -72.76
N SER A 2 20.20 -26.81 -71.85
CA SER A 2 20.44 -26.36 -70.45
C SER A 2 21.07 -27.51 -69.64
N PRO A 3 21.74 -27.27 -68.50
CA PRO A 3 20.98 -27.22 -67.26
C PRO A 3 21.42 -26.15 -66.24
N PHE A 4 20.44 -25.34 -65.86
CA PHE A 4 19.95 -25.07 -64.49
C PHE A 4 20.92 -24.87 -63.32
N LEU A 5 20.94 -23.61 -62.89
CA LEU A 5 20.97 -23.08 -61.53
C LEU A 5 20.48 -24.03 -60.41
N LEU A 6 21.28 -24.15 -59.35
CA LEU A 6 20.82 -24.46 -58.00
C LEU A 6 21.69 -23.72 -56.97
N LEU A 7 21.34 -22.45 -56.68
CA LEU A 7 21.79 -21.78 -55.46
C LEU A 7 20.83 -22.16 -54.34
N ALA A 8 21.28 -23.03 -53.44
CA ALA A 8 20.57 -23.35 -52.21
C ALA A 8 20.69 -22.17 -51.24
N LEU A 9 19.66 -21.31 -51.19
CA LEU A 9 19.44 -20.39 -50.08
C LEU A 9 18.92 -21.21 -48.89
N LEU A 10 19.82 -21.60 -47.99
CA LEU A 10 19.47 -21.99 -46.63
C LEU A 10 18.92 -20.74 -45.92
N GLY A 11 17.62 -20.52 -46.06
CA GLY A 11 16.89 -19.58 -45.23
C GLY A 11 16.96 -20.08 -43.79
N ILE A 12 17.84 -19.48 -42.99
CA ILE A 12 17.74 -19.56 -41.54
C ILE A 12 16.43 -18.85 -41.19
N THR A 13 15.34 -19.62 -41.06
CA THR A 13 14.13 -19.15 -40.38
C THR A 13 14.54 -18.85 -38.95
N VAL A 14 14.86 -17.60 -38.64
CA VAL A 14 14.92 -17.14 -37.26
C VAL A 14 13.52 -17.35 -36.71
N PRO A 15 13.30 -18.22 -35.71
CA PRO A 15 11.98 -18.42 -35.15
C PRO A 15 11.51 -17.08 -34.62
N ARG A 16 10.48 -16.52 -35.26
CA ARG A 16 9.85 -15.27 -34.82
C ARG A 16 9.25 -15.54 -33.45
N VAL A 17 9.87 -15.01 -32.41
CA VAL A 17 9.42 -15.20 -31.03
C VAL A 17 8.08 -14.49 -30.88
N GLN A 18 6.99 -15.26 -30.84
CA GLN A 18 5.64 -14.71 -30.82
C GLN A 18 5.34 -14.06 -29.47
N ALA A 19 4.63 -12.93 -29.52
CA ALA A 19 4.01 -12.33 -28.35
C ALA A 19 2.91 -13.27 -27.84
N LEU A 20 2.99 -13.66 -26.56
CA LEU A 20 2.05 -14.59 -25.93
C LEU A 20 0.90 -13.85 -25.23
N THR A 21 -0.23 -14.51 -25.06
CA THR A 21 -1.29 -14.09 -24.14
C THR A 21 -1.25 -14.96 -22.89
N CYS A 22 -1.14 -14.35 -21.72
CA CYS A 22 -1.12 -15.07 -20.45
C CYS A 22 -2.32 -14.70 -19.57
N TYR A 23 -2.71 -15.60 -18.67
CA TYR A 23 -3.57 -15.23 -17.56
C TYR A 23 -2.85 -14.24 -16.64
N TRP A 24 -3.61 -13.31 -16.08
CA TRP A 24 -3.13 -12.19 -15.27
C TRP A 24 -4.02 -11.96 -14.06
N GLY A 25 -3.37 -11.85 -12.90
CA GLY A 25 -4.05 -11.54 -11.66
C GLY A 25 -3.09 -11.64 -10.48
N THR A 26 -3.47 -10.98 -9.39
CA THR A 26 -2.77 -11.11 -8.12
C THR A 26 -3.79 -11.17 -6.99
N LEU A 27 -3.64 -12.14 -6.11
CA LEU A 27 -4.38 -12.26 -4.86
C LEU A 27 -3.36 -12.47 -3.74
N ALA A 28 -3.54 -11.76 -2.62
CA ALA A 28 -2.73 -11.90 -1.43
C ALA A 28 -3.63 -11.62 -0.23
N SER A 29 -4.06 -12.65 0.49
CA SER A 29 -5.05 -12.50 1.56
C SER A 29 -5.02 -13.65 2.56
N VAL A 30 -5.38 -13.33 3.82
CA VAL A 30 -5.68 -14.33 4.84
C VAL A 30 -7.12 -14.83 4.65
N LYS A 31 -7.31 -16.15 4.72
CA LYS A 31 -8.58 -16.88 4.59
C LYS A 31 -8.73 -17.88 5.73
N ASN A 32 -9.95 -18.39 5.95
CA ASN A 32 -10.12 -19.53 6.83
C ASN A 32 -9.67 -20.80 6.12
N ALA A 33 -8.98 -21.70 6.83
CA ALA A 33 -8.55 -22.99 6.29
C ALA A 33 -9.73 -23.86 5.82
N SER A 34 -10.91 -23.68 6.43
CA SER A 34 -12.16 -24.35 6.03
C SER A 34 -12.69 -23.90 4.66
N GLU A 35 -12.18 -22.81 4.08
CA GLU A 35 -12.53 -22.36 2.72
C GLU A 35 -11.70 -23.07 1.64
N LEU A 36 -10.69 -23.85 2.01
CA LEU A 36 -9.88 -24.61 1.05
C LEU A 36 -10.61 -25.90 0.61
N PRO A 37 -10.42 -26.33 -0.65
CA PRO A 37 -9.59 -25.71 -1.68
C PRO A 37 -10.29 -24.51 -2.32
N LEU A 38 -9.53 -23.45 -2.59
CA LEU A 38 -10.06 -22.28 -3.30
C LEU A 38 -10.16 -22.55 -4.79
N GLN A 39 -11.10 -21.85 -5.42
CA GLN A 39 -11.26 -21.75 -6.86
C GLN A 39 -11.22 -20.26 -7.25
N TRP A 40 -10.65 -19.93 -8.40
CA TRP A 40 -10.57 -18.55 -8.87
C TRP A 40 -10.61 -18.44 -10.39
N THR A 41 -10.93 -17.22 -10.84
CA THR A 41 -10.82 -16.81 -12.24
C THR A 41 -9.89 -15.61 -12.34
N THR A 42 -9.24 -15.45 -13.50
CA THR A 42 -8.29 -14.37 -13.74
C THR A 42 -8.48 -13.75 -15.11
N SER A 43 -8.09 -12.49 -15.24
CA SER A 43 -8.08 -11.78 -16.52
C SER A 43 -6.99 -12.34 -17.45
N ARG A 44 -6.91 -11.83 -18.67
CA ARG A 44 -5.86 -12.14 -19.64
C ARG A 44 -5.10 -10.86 -19.99
N LYS A 45 -3.83 -10.98 -20.35
CA LYS A 45 -3.04 -9.88 -20.89
C LYS A 45 -2.08 -10.36 -21.96
N HIS A 46 -1.77 -9.48 -22.91
CA HIS A 46 -0.72 -9.72 -23.89
C HIS A 46 0.65 -9.42 -23.28
N CYS A 47 1.62 -10.25 -23.60
CA CYS A 47 3.01 -10.10 -23.18
C CYS A 47 3.83 -9.46 -24.29
N GLU A 48 4.94 -8.85 -23.90
CA GLU A 48 5.97 -8.42 -24.84
C GLU A 48 6.61 -9.62 -25.54
N GLU A 49 7.18 -9.40 -26.72
CA GLU A 49 7.90 -10.43 -27.46
C GLU A 49 9.04 -11.01 -26.61
N GLY A 50 9.16 -12.34 -26.59
CA GLY A 50 10.21 -13.03 -25.82
C GLY A 50 9.85 -13.39 -24.38
N TRP A 51 8.75 -12.85 -23.84
CA TRP A 51 8.30 -13.15 -22.48
C TRP A 51 7.53 -14.47 -22.42
N SER A 52 7.56 -15.11 -21.25
CA SER A 52 6.85 -16.34 -20.90
C SER A 52 5.68 -16.07 -19.96
N CYS A 53 4.74 -17.00 -19.85
CA CYS A 53 3.71 -16.97 -18.81
C CYS A 53 4.26 -17.54 -17.50
N GLN A 54 3.92 -16.92 -16.37
CA GLN A 54 4.19 -17.43 -15.03
C GLN A 54 2.91 -17.60 -14.23
N GLU A 55 2.93 -18.58 -13.34
CA GLU A 55 2.01 -18.68 -12.22
C GLU A 55 2.70 -19.15 -10.94
N VAL A 56 2.28 -18.55 -9.83
CA VAL A 56 2.75 -18.88 -8.48
C VAL A 56 1.53 -18.97 -7.58
N LEU A 57 1.47 -20.05 -6.80
CA LEU A 57 0.57 -20.22 -5.67
C LEU A 57 1.45 -20.48 -4.44
N MET A 58 1.19 -19.77 -3.34
CA MET A 58 1.83 -20.03 -2.05
C MET A 58 0.74 -20.13 -1.00
N LEU A 59 0.80 -21.19 -0.19
CA LEU A 59 -0.03 -21.37 0.99
C LEU A 59 0.86 -21.34 2.23
N MET A 60 0.44 -20.55 3.22
CA MET A 60 0.98 -20.58 4.57
C MET A 60 -0.15 -20.89 5.53
N GLU A 61 -0.15 -22.10 6.10
CA GLU A 61 -1.18 -22.52 7.04
C GLU A 61 -0.70 -22.28 8.47
N ASN A 62 -1.61 -21.80 9.31
CA ASN A 62 -1.38 -21.57 10.72
C ASN A 62 -2.68 -21.78 11.51
N GLY A 63 -2.93 -23.03 11.89
CA GLY A 63 -4.17 -23.43 12.56
C GLY A 63 -5.40 -23.17 11.69
N PRO A 64 -6.39 -22.37 12.15
CA PRO A 64 -7.62 -22.12 11.38
C PRO A 64 -7.43 -21.12 10.23
N GLN A 65 -6.26 -20.50 10.11
CA GLN A 65 -5.98 -19.46 9.12
C GLN A 65 -5.01 -19.97 8.06
N VAL A 66 -5.22 -19.53 6.82
CA VAL A 66 -4.28 -19.72 5.72
C VAL A 66 -4.05 -18.40 5.01
N TYR A 67 -2.78 -18.06 4.77
CA TYR A 67 -2.43 -16.96 3.89
C TYR A 67 -2.17 -17.49 2.48
N VAL A 68 -2.90 -16.94 1.52
CA VAL A 68 -2.90 -17.37 0.13
C VAL A 68 -2.30 -16.26 -0.71
N VAL A 69 -1.24 -16.59 -1.45
CA VAL A 69 -0.69 -15.73 -2.51
C VAL A 69 -0.89 -16.41 -3.85
N LEU A 70 -1.44 -15.68 -4.80
CA LEU A 70 -1.55 -16.07 -6.20
C LEU A 70 -0.99 -14.95 -7.06
N ILE A 71 -0.07 -15.28 -7.96
CA ILE A 71 0.46 -14.37 -8.97
C ILE A 71 0.39 -15.07 -10.31
N LYS A 72 -0.26 -14.43 -11.29
CA LYS A 72 -0.25 -14.86 -12.69
C LYS A 72 0.17 -13.68 -13.57
N GLY A 73 0.98 -13.92 -14.59
CA GLY A 73 1.32 -12.87 -15.55
C GLY A 73 2.41 -13.27 -16.53
N CYS A 74 3.03 -12.26 -17.14
CA CYS A 74 4.22 -12.43 -17.97
C CYS A 74 5.48 -12.40 -17.09
N THR A 75 6.53 -13.10 -17.49
CA THR A 75 7.87 -13.07 -16.89
C THR A 75 8.97 -13.22 -17.94
N GLN A 76 10.19 -12.84 -17.57
CA GLN A 76 11.42 -13.15 -18.31
C GLN A 76 12.23 -14.29 -17.65
N ALA A 77 11.71 -14.85 -16.55
CA ALA A 77 12.34 -15.99 -15.89
C ALA A 77 12.44 -17.20 -16.84
N ALA A 78 13.41 -18.07 -16.58
CA ALA A 78 13.58 -19.29 -17.34
C ALA A 78 12.35 -20.20 -17.19
N ASP A 79 12.00 -20.87 -18.29
CA ASP A 79 10.88 -21.81 -18.32
C ASP A 79 11.19 -23.01 -17.40
N HIS A 80 10.17 -23.46 -16.68
CA HIS A 80 10.22 -24.67 -15.87
C HIS A 80 8.83 -25.26 -15.70
N GLU A 81 8.77 -26.59 -15.65
CA GLU A 81 7.56 -27.33 -15.34
C GLU A 81 7.07 -27.09 -13.91
N ASP A 82 5.91 -27.66 -13.61
CA ASP A 82 5.26 -27.63 -12.31
C ASP A 82 6.23 -28.02 -11.18
N LEU A 83 6.56 -27.06 -10.32
CA LEU A 83 7.43 -27.25 -9.18
C LEU A 83 6.66 -27.00 -7.89
N ILE A 84 6.49 -28.04 -7.08
CA ILE A 84 5.95 -27.95 -5.72
C ILE A 84 7.11 -27.97 -4.72
N THR A 85 7.21 -26.93 -3.90
CA THR A 85 8.25 -26.81 -2.88
C THR A 85 7.65 -26.67 -1.50
N GLN A 86 8.04 -27.56 -0.59
CA GLN A 86 7.74 -27.42 0.83
C GLN A 86 8.84 -26.59 1.50
N HIS A 87 8.55 -25.33 1.80
CA HIS A 87 9.50 -24.44 2.48
C HIS A 87 9.56 -24.72 3.99
N ARG A 88 8.43 -25.11 4.56
CA ARG A 88 8.33 -25.58 5.95
C ARG A 88 7.22 -26.61 6.09
N ALA A 89 7.57 -27.82 6.50
CA ALA A 89 6.60 -28.87 6.81
C ALA A 89 5.92 -28.61 8.16
N GLY A 90 4.65 -28.99 8.25
CA GLY A 90 3.94 -29.08 9.53
C GLY A 90 4.39 -30.30 10.36
N PRO A 91 3.77 -30.55 11.53
CA PRO A 91 2.57 -29.88 12.03
C PRO A 91 2.89 -28.53 12.71
N GLY A 92 1.89 -27.64 12.82
CA GLY A 92 2.07 -26.25 13.26
C GLY A 92 1.96 -25.26 12.10
N VAL A 93 2.86 -24.28 12.02
CA VAL A 93 2.95 -23.40 10.84
C VAL A 93 3.59 -24.15 9.68
N SER A 94 2.93 -24.21 8.52
CA SER A 94 3.46 -24.80 7.29
C SER A 94 3.51 -23.77 6.17
N ILE A 95 4.45 -23.95 5.23
CA ILE A 95 4.59 -23.10 4.05
C ILE A 95 4.94 -23.98 2.86
N ALA A 96 4.10 -23.92 1.82
CA ALA A 96 4.33 -24.60 0.56
C ALA A 96 4.06 -23.66 -0.61
N SER A 97 4.69 -23.94 -1.75
CA SER A 97 4.48 -23.19 -2.99
C SER A 97 4.40 -24.12 -4.20
N TYR A 98 3.67 -23.65 -5.20
CA TYR A 98 3.60 -24.19 -6.56
C TYR A 98 4.04 -23.08 -7.49
N THR A 99 4.95 -23.39 -8.41
CA THR A 99 5.44 -22.44 -9.41
C THR A 99 5.49 -23.11 -10.77
N ARG A 100 5.19 -22.37 -11.83
CA ARG A 100 5.36 -22.78 -13.23
C ARG A 100 5.72 -21.58 -14.09
N VAL A 101 6.65 -21.76 -15.03
CA VAL A 101 6.94 -20.78 -16.10
C VAL A 101 6.92 -21.51 -17.44
N CYS A 102 6.06 -21.08 -18.35
CA CYS A 102 5.80 -21.79 -19.61
C CYS A 102 5.65 -20.82 -20.79
N ARG A 103 5.95 -21.31 -22.00
CA ARG A 103 6.06 -20.50 -23.22
C ARG A 103 5.03 -20.90 -24.28
N GLU A 104 3.77 -20.98 -23.86
CA GLU A 104 2.62 -21.25 -24.72
C GLU A 104 1.46 -20.33 -24.34
N ASP A 105 0.56 -20.04 -25.28
CA ASP A 105 -0.60 -19.18 -25.03
C ASP A 105 -1.47 -19.76 -23.90
N LEU A 106 -1.76 -18.91 -22.92
CA LEU A 106 -2.62 -19.20 -21.77
C LEU A 106 -2.19 -20.42 -20.95
N CYS A 107 -0.92 -20.82 -21.02
CA CYS A 107 -0.43 -22.02 -20.36
C CYS A 107 -0.40 -21.94 -18.82
N ASN A 108 -0.47 -20.74 -18.24
CA ASN A 108 -0.50 -20.52 -16.80
C ASN A 108 -1.94 -20.60 -16.23
N HIS A 109 -2.56 -21.76 -16.34
CA HIS A 109 -4.01 -21.97 -16.23
C HIS A 109 -4.51 -22.52 -14.90
N LEU A 110 -3.66 -22.64 -13.86
CA LEU A 110 -4.10 -23.14 -12.54
C LEU A 110 -5.26 -22.31 -11.99
N SER A 111 -6.38 -22.95 -11.68
CA SER A 111 -7.60 -22.29 -11.19
C SER A 111 -7.96 -22.67 -9.75
N THR A 112 -7.12 -23.48 -9.09
CA THR A 112 -7.43 -24.07 -7.79
C THR A 112 -6.22 -24.24 -6.87
N SER A 113 -6.44 -24.25 -5.56
CA SER A 113 -5.38 -24.51 -4.57
C SER A 113 -5.08 -26.00 -4.32
N LEU A 114 -5.74 -26.91 -5.04
CA LEU A 114 -5.55 -28.36 -4.89
C LEU A 114 -4.09 -28.84 -4.97
N PRO A 115 -3.18 -28.29 -5.80
CA PRO A 115 -1.79 -28.77 -5.84
C PRO A 115 -1.05 -28.66 -4.51
N LEU A 116 -1.48 -27.75 -3.62
CA LEU A 116 -0.83 -27.50 -2.33
C LEU A 116 -1.71 -27.86 -1.15
N TRP A 117 -2.94 -28.33 -1.37
CA TRP A 117 -3.88 -28.60 -0.30
C TRP A 117 -4.40 -30.03 -0.35
N ALA A 118 -4.38 -30.67 0.81
CA ALA A 118 -5.07 -31.91 1.09
C ALA A 118 -5.69 -31.84 2.51
N PRO A 119 -6.80 -32.55 2.78
CA PRO A 119 -7.31 -32.69 4.13
C PRO A 119 -6.24 -33.29 5.05
N HIS A 120 -5.86 -32.55 6.09
CA HIS A 120 -4.89 -33.03 7.06
C HIS A 120 -5.55 -34.06 8.00
N PRO A 121 -4.92 -35.22 8.25
CA PRO A 121 -5.39 -36.14 9.27
C PRO A 121 -5.27 -35.49 10.66
N PRO A 122 -6.12 -35.89 11.62
CA PRO A 122 -6.06 -35.34 12.98
C PRO A 122 -4.70 -35.69 13.62
N THR A 123 -3.94 -34.66 13.99
CA THR A 123 -2.71 -34.80 14.78
C THR A 123 -3.02 -34.97 16.26
N ALA A 124 -2.24 -35.82 16.95
CA ALA A 124 -2.26 -35.89 18.40
C ALA A 124 -1.89 -34.53 19.02
N LEU A 125 -2.60 -34.14 20.07
CA LEU A 125 -2.33 -32.90 20.81
C LEU A 125 -1.14 -33.09 21.74
N GLY A 126 -0.28 -32.07 21.78
CA GLY A 126 0.83 -31.95 22.73
C GLY A 126 0.44 -31.21 24.00
N SER A 127 1.45 -30.80 24.76
CA SER A 127 1.29 -30.03 26.01
C SER A 127 1.53 -28.53 25.86
N VAL A 128 2.16 -28.09 24.76
CA VAL A 128 2.51 -26.69 24.51
C VAL A 128 1.29 -25.92 24.03
N ARG A 129 1.12 -24.68 24.52
CA ARG A 129 0.11 -23.74 24.02
C ARG A 129 0.79 -22.52 23.47
N CYS A 130 0.39 -22.10 22.27
CA CYS A 130 0.95 -20.94 21.60
C CYS A 130 -0.15 -19.97 21.15
N PRO A 131 0.11 -18.66 21.17
CA PRO A 131 -0.73 -17.70 20.47
C PRO A 131 -0.72 -18.01 18.98
N VAL A 132 -1.90 -18.06 18.36
CA VAL A 132 -2.05 -18.31 16.92
C VAL A 132 -2.59 -17.07 16.23
N CYS A 133 -1.82 -16.54 15.28
CA CYS A 133 -2.19 -15.42 14.45
C CYS A 133 -1.47 -15.44 13.10
N LEU A 134 -2.21 -15.14 12.04
CA LEU A 134 -1.70 -14.85 10.70
C LEU A 134 -2.42 -13.60 10.19
N SER A 135 -1.73 -12.45 10.16
CA SER A 135 -2.38 -11.15 9.87
C SER A 135 -1.46 -10.19 9.13
N ALA A 136 -2.01 -9.44 8.16
CA ALA A 136 -1.32 -8.30 7.54
C ALA A 136 -1.42 -7.00 8.36
N GLN A 137 -2.09 -7.05 9.51
CA GLN A 137 -2.27 -5.95 10.45
C GLN A 137 -1.64 -6.32 11.81
N SER A 138 -2.31 -6.00 12.92
CA SER A 138 -1.90 -6.46 14.25
C SER A 138 -2.62 -7.75 14.67
N CYS A 139 -1.98 -8.50 15.57
CA CYS A 139 -2.53 -9.70 16.22
C CYS A 139 -2.98 -9.35 17.64
N ARG A 140 -3.95 -8.44 17.80
CA ARG A 140 -4.48 -8.15 19.14
C ARG A 140 -5.18 -9.40 19.69
N SER A 141 -4.84 -9.78 20.92
CA SER A 141 -5.45 -10.91 21.65
C SER A 141 -5.52 -12.21 20.84
N ALA A 142 -4.39 -12.64 20.27
CA ALA A 142 -4.30 -13.91 19.57
C ALA A 142 -4.75 -15.06 20.48
N ALA A 143 -5.66 -15.90 20.00
CA ALA A 143 -6.15 -17.05 20.75
C ALA A 143 -5.00 -18.05 20.97
N GLU A 144 -4.91 -18.62 22.18
CA GLU A 144 -3.96 -19.69 22.46
C GLU A 144 -4.54 -21.05 22.09
N LEU A 145 -3.87 -21.73 21.17
CA LEU A 145 -4.19 -23.10 20.77
C LEU A 145 -3.17 -24.08 21.32
N THR A 146 -3.65 -25.26 21.70
CA THR A 146 -2.77 -26.38 22.05
C THR A 146 -2.10 -26.90 20.78
N CYS A 147 -0.78 -26.95 20.80
CA CYS A 147 0.02 -27.36 19.68
C CYS A 147 -0.06 -28.88 19.44
N PRO A 148 0.16 -29.34 18.20
CA PRO A 148 0.38 -30.75 17.89
C PRO A 148 1.56 -31.31 18.69
N ALA A 149 1.57 -32.62 18.97
CA ALA A 149 2.58 -33.28 19.80
C ALA A 149 4.04 -33.02 19.37
N GLU A 150 4.29 -32.96 18.05
CA GLU A 150 5.62 -32.70 17.47
C GLU A 150 6.03 -31.21 17.50
N SER A 151 5.10 -30.31 17.86
CA SER A 151 5.36 -28.87 17.96
C SER A 151 5.66 -28.49 19.40
N THR A 152 6.94 -28.39 19.71
CA THR A 152 7.46 -28.14 21.06
C THR A 152 7.72 -26.67 21.39
N HIS A 153 7.56 -25.77 20.41
CA HIS A 153 7.91 -24.35 20.54
C HIS A 153 6.84 -23.42 19.95
N CYS A 154 6.85 -22.16 20.39
CA CYS A 154 6.07 -21.08 19.80
C CYS A 154 6.94 -20.20 18.92
N TYR A 155 6.51 -19.96 17.69
CA TYR A 155 7.07 -18.98 16.79
C TYR A 155 6.32 -17.65 16.94
N SER A 156 7.05 -16.54 16.89
CA SER A 156 6.48 -15.19 16.80
C SER A 156 7.42 -14.32 15.98
N GLY A 157 6.99 -13.95 14.77
CA GLY A 157 7.80 -13.13 13.88
C GLY A 157 6.98 -12.42 12.82
N HIS A 158 7.70 -11.71 11.96
CA HIS A 158 7.20 -10.88 10.89
C HIS A 158 7.83 -11.30 9.57
N LEU A 159 7.02 -11.39 8.52
CA LEU A 159 7.45 -11.70 7.17
C LEU A 159 7.15 -10.51 6.26
N LEU A 160 8.14 -10.08 5.48
CA LEU A 160 7.97 -9.13 4.40
C LEU A 160 7.99 -9.88 3.08
N LEU A 161 6.88 -9.84 2.35
CA LEU A 161 6.72 -10.42 1.03
C LEU A 161 6.68 -9.29 0.02
N SER A 162 7.62 -9.26 -0.93
CA SER A 162 7.72 -8.20 -1.94
C SER A 162 7.66 -8.79 -3.35
N ALA A 163 6.72 -8.33 -4.17
CA ALA A 163 6.58 -8.73 -5.56
C ALA A 163 6.33 -7.49 -6.43
N GLY A 164 7.30 -7.14 -7.28
CA GLY A 164 7.27 -5.89 -8.05
C GLY A 164 7.25 -4.66 -7.15
N ASN A 165 6.24 -3.80 -7.31
CA ASN A 165 6.05 -2.59 -6.49
C ASN A 165 5.13 -2.80 -5.28
N ARG A 166 4.69 -4.03 -5.02
CA ARG A 166 3.81 -4.36 -3.89
C ARG A 166 4.59 -5.10 -2.82
N SER A 167 4.48 -4.63 -1.59
CA SER A 167 5.04 -5.28 -0.40
C SER A 167 3.93 -5.53 0.62
N THR A 168 3.90 -6.73 1.18
CA THR A 168 2.98 -7.10 2.27
C THR A 168 3.79 -7.53 3.47
N HIS A 169 3.51 -6.91 4.61
CA HIS A 169 4.00 -7.37 5.91
C HIS A 169 2.98 -8.32 6.53
N LEU A 170 3.44 -9.45 7.07
CA LEU A 170 2.62 -10.42 7.77
C LEU A 170 3.19 -10.67 9.16
N ARG A 171 2.36 -10.54 10.18
CA ARG A 171 2.67 -11.03 11.52
C ARG A 171 2.19 -12.47 11.64
N VAL A 172 3.09 -13.33 12.11
CA VAL A 172 2.87 -14.77 12.25
C VAL A 172 3.22 -15.20 13.66
N GLN A 173 2.26 -15.77 14.37
CA GLN A 173 2.44 -16.41 15.67
C GLN A 173 1.82 -17.79 15.60
N GLY A 174 2.53 -18.84 16.02
CA GLY A 174 1.99 -20.19 15.92
C GLY A 174 2.92 -21.27 16.46
N CYS A 175 2.47 -22.51 16.34
CA CYS A 175 3.21 -23.69 16.80
C CYS A 175 4.35 -24.04 15.83
N MET A 176 5.48 -24.49 16.38
CA MET A 176 6.67 -24.85 15.62
C MET A 176 7.41 -26.01 16.26
N SER A 177 8.05 -26.85 15.43
CA SER A 177 8.81 -28.03 15.89
C SER A 177 10.16 -27.70 16.52
N GLN A 178 10.70 -26.51 16.23
CA GLN A 178 12.03 -26.07 16.67
C GLN A 178 12.01 -24.61 17.12
N ALA A 179 12.89 -24.26 18.06
CA ALA A 179 13.13 -22.89 18.43
C ALA A 179 13.87 -22.12 17.31
N GLY A 180 13.66 -20.81 17.29
CA GLY A 180 14.46 -19.88 16.49
C GLY A 180 13.65 -19.08 15.46
N CYS A 181 14.32 -18.08 14.88
CA CYS A 181 13.79 -17.26 13.80
C CYS A 181 14.18 -17.87 12.44
N ASN A 182 13.53 -18.97 12.10
CA ASN A 182 13.83 -19.72 10.88
C ASN A 182 12.58 -20.31 10.22
N LEU A 183 11.43 -19.64 10.32
CA LEU A 183 10.19 -20.05 9.67
C LEU A 183 10.37 -20.26 8.16
N LEU A 184 11.11 -19.40 7.47
CA LEU A 184 11.42 -19.55 6.05
C LEU A 184 12.56 -20.54 5.76
N ASN A 185 13.27 -20.99 6.81
CA ASN A 185 14.41 -21.90 6.72
C ASN A 185 15.46 -21.50 5.66
N GLY A 186 15.73 -20.20 5.53
CA GLY A 186 16.67 -19.66 4.55
C GLY A 186 16.08 -19.41 3.15
N THR A 187 14.82 -19.77 2.90
CA THR A 187 14.11 -19.40 1.66
C THR A 187 14.01 -17.87 1.56
N ARG A 188 14.61 -17.30 0.51
CA ARG A 188 14.57 -15.84 0.25
C ARG A 188 13.68 -15.46 -0.92
N GLU A 189 13.37 -16.40 -1.80
CA GLU A 189 12.59 -16.15 -3.01
C GLU A 189 11.67 -17.33 -3.34
N ILE A 190 10.46 -17.01 -3.82
CA ILE A 190 9.49 -17.95 -4.39
C ILE A 190 8.94 -17.32 -5.67
N GLY A 191 9.40 -17.81 -6.82
CA GLY A 191 9.10 -17.17 -8.11
C GLY A 191 9.45 -15.67 -8.07
N PRO A 192 8.53 -14.75 -8.39
CA PRO A 192 8.78 -13.30 -8.35
C PRO A 192 8.65 -12.68 -6.95
N ILE A 193 8.46 -13.47 -5.89
CA ILE A 193 8.25 -13.01 -4.52
C ILE A 193 9.58 -13.07 -3.77
N SER A 194 10.08 -11.92 -3.32
CA SER A 194 11.17 -11.84 -2.34
C SER A 194 10.61 -11.90 -0.92
N LEU A 195 11.26 -12.68 -0.06
CA LEU A 195 10.87 -12.97 1.31
C LEU A 195 11.96 -12.51 2.28
N GLN A 196 11.54 -11.85 3.36
CA GLN A 196 12.39 -11.54 4.50
C GLN A 196 11.68 -11.90 5.79
N GLU A 197 12.42 -12.47 6.74
CA GLU A 197 11.92 -12.87 8.06
C GLU A 197 12.65 -12.08 9.15
N THR A 198 11.91 -11.61 10.15
CA THR A 198 12.46 -11.05 11.38
C THR A 198 11.62 -11.46 12.57
N CYS A 199 12.26 -11.78 13.69
CA CYS A 199 11.60 -12.07 14.96
C CYS A 199 11.99 -11.07 16.04
N ASP A 200 12.73 -10.03 15.66
CA ASP A 200 13.04 -8.92 16.55
C ASP A 200 11.80 -8.01 16.65
N SER A 201 11.15 -8.03 17.80
CA SER A 201 9.98 -7.21 18.09
C SER A 201 10.27 -5.71 18.11
N GLU A 202 11.53 -5.30 18.28
CA GLU A 202 11.95 -3.89 18.23
C GLU A 202 12.27 -3.41 16.81
N ALA A 203 12.41 -4.33 15.85
CA ALA A 203 12.81 -3.99 14.48
C ALA A 203 11.67 -3.50 13.58
N MET A 204 10.42 -3.68 13.99
CA MET A 204 9.24 -3.47 13.14
C MET A 204 8.21 -2.60 13.86
N LEU A 205 7.99 -1.39 13.36
CA LEU A 205 7.08 -0.41 13.93
C LEU A 205 5.66 -0.58 13.35
N THR A 206 4.64 -0.63 14.19
CA THR A 206 3.23 -0.60 13.74
C THR A 206 2.71 0.82 13.79
N CYS A 207 2.23 1.36 12.67
CA CYS A 207 1.68 2.71 12.59
C CYS A 207 0.21 2.70 12.19
N HIS A 208 -0.52 3.72 12.61
CA HIS A 208 -1.81 4.02 12.02
C HIS A 208 -1.64 4.37 10.55
N ARG A 209 -2.54 3.87 9.71
CA ARG A 209 -2.60 4.12 8.27
C ARG A 209 -3.96 4.68 7.90
N GLY A 210 -3.98 5.78 7.18
CA GLY A 210 -5.22 6.34 6.67
C GLY A 210 -5.04 7.70 6.03
N VAL A 211 -6.08 8.11 5.33
CA VAL A 211 -6.17 9.39 4.63
C VAL A 211 -7.49 10.05 4.99
N MET A 212 -7.48 11.37 5.11
CA MET A 212 -8.67 12.17 5.34
C MET A 212 -8.67 13.31 4.33
N LEU A 213 -9.82 13.56 3.73
CA LEU A 213 -10.06 14.69 2.87
C LEU A 213 -11.39 15.32 3.27
N ARG A 214 -11.39 16.58 3.69
CA ARG A 214 -12.61 17.28 4.12
C ARG A 214 -12.65 18.69 3.58
N THR A 215 -13.83 19.13 3.18
CA THR A 215 -14.12 20.51 2.78
C THR A 215 -15.28 21.05 3.59
N SER A 216 -15.12 22.21 4.22
CA SER A 216 -16.18 22.93 4.96
C SER A 216 -15.85 24.42 4.97
N GLN A 217 -16.77 25.25 5.48
CA GLN A 217 -16.55 26.70 5.63
C GLN A 217 -15.79 27.05 6.93
N ASP A 218 -15.71 26.14 7.90
CA ASP A 218 -15.29 26.42 9.27
C ASP A 218 -14.11 25.54 9.75
N LEU A 219 -13.33 24.95 8.85
CA LEU A 219 -12.21 24.05 9.23
C LEU A 219 -11.04 24.77 9.92
N THR A 220 -10.99 26.11 9.88
CA THR A 220 -10.05 26.93 10.64
C THR A 220 -10.53 27.21 12.07
N GLN A 221 -11.84 27.09 12.31
CA GLN A 221 -12.48 27.44 13.58
C GLN A 221 -12.85 26.22 14.41
N LYS A 222 -13.40 25.19 13.77
CA LYS A 222 -13.88 23.97 14.43
C LYS A 222 -12.97 22.79 14.11
N PRO A 223 -12.33 22.18 15.13
CA PRO A 223 -11.58 20.96 14.94
C PRO A 223 -12.47 19.85 14.41
N VAL A 224 -11.93 19.05 13.49
CA VAL A 224 -12.61 17.86 12.97
C VAL A 224 -11.98 16.63 13.57
N THR A 225 -12.82 15.73 14.08
CA THR A 225 -12.40 14.41 14.55
C THR A 225 -12.00 13.53 13.37
N TRP A 226 -10.89 12.81 13.52
CA TRP A 226 -10.42 11.88 12.52
C TRP A 226 -9.63 10.75 13.18
N SER A 227 -9.87 9.53 12.71
CA SER A 227 -9.11 8.35 13.10
C SER A 227 -8.69 7.61 11.85
N ALA A 228 -7.55 6.93 11.92
CA ALA A 228 -7.20 5.92 10.94
C ALA A 228 -7.97 4.64 11.29
N ASN A 229 -8.64 4.05 10.28
CA ASN A 229 -9.36 2.79 10.46
C ASN A 229 -8.46 1.57 10.25
N THR A 230 -7.22 1.79 9.80
CA THR A 230 -6.27 0.72 9.51
C THR A 230 -4.94 0.96 10.21
N GLU A 231 -4.23 -0.14 10.44
CA GLU A 231 -2.85 -0.16 10.92
C GLU A 231 -1.98 -0.79 9.82
N GLN A 232 -0.71 -0.43 9.78
CA GLN A 232 0.26 -1.07 8.91
C GLN A 232 1.58 -1.27 9.65
N LEU A 233 2.29 -2.32 9.29
CA LEU A 233 3.67 -2.52 9.73
C LEU A 233 4.61 -1.71 8.81
N CYS A 234 5.62 -1.08 9.40
CA CYS A 234 6.62 -0.29 8.69
C CYS A 234 7.87 -1.10 8.40
N ASN A 235 8.61 -0.70 7.37
CA ASN A 235 9.90 -1.28 7.08
C ASN A 235 10.91 -0.90 8.17
N ARG A 236 12.00 -1.67 8.26
CA ARG A 236 13.08 -1.38 9.20
C ARG A 236 13.64 0.02 8.97
N GLY A 237 13.75 0.81 10.05
CA GLY A 237 14.25 2.18 10.03
C GLY A 237 13.23 3.23 9.59
N GLU A 238 12.01 2.84 9.21
CA GLU A 238 10.90 3.79 9.03
C GLU A 238 10.28 4.16 10.38
N VAL A 239 9.70 5.35 10.43
CA VAL A 239 9.00 5.91 11.59
C VAL A 239 7.53 6.12 11.27
N CYS A 240 6.67 6.23 12.29
CA CYS A 240 5.30 6.65 12.07
C CYS A 240 5.27 8.12 11.71
N GLN A 241 4.52 8.45 10.66
CA GLN A 241 4.24 9.81 10.24
C GLN A 241 2.74 10.10 10.35
N GLU A 242 2.44 11.32 10.78
CA GLU A 242 1.14 11.96 10.67
C GLU A 242 1.31 13.34 10.07
N THR A 243 0.45 13.71 9.13
CA THR A 243 0.46 15.04 8.52
C THR A 243 -0.96 15.56 8.35
N LEU A 244 -1.15 16.84 8.66
CA LEU A 244 -2.35 17.60 8.32
C LEU A 244 -1.95 18.80 7.47
N LEU A 245 -2.69 19.08 6.41
CA LEU A 245 -2.58 20.29 5.59
C LEU A 245 -3.95 20.97 5.57
N LEU A 246 -3.98 22.23 5.99
CA LEU A 246 -5.14 23.09 5.95
C LEU A 246 -4.91 24.21 4.93
N ILE A 247 -5.85 24.34 4.00
CA ILE A 247 -5.92 25.44 3.03
C ILE A 247 -7.26 26.13 3.26
N ASP A 248 -7.25 27.41 3.59
CA ASP A 248 -8.47 28.20 3.79
C ASP A 248 -8.44 29.44 2.89
N VAL A 249 -9.52 29.60 2.12
CA VAL A 249 -9.66 30.67 1.12
C VAL A 249 -10.81 31.62 1.46
N GLY A 250 -11.28 31.60 2.71
CA GLY A 250 -12.32 32.48 3.24
C GLY A 250 -13.69 31.82 3.29
N LEU A 251 -14.33 31.58 2.13
CA LEU A 251 -15.65 30.93 2.08
C LEU A 251 -15.60 29.41 2.23
N ARG A 252 -14.43 28.82 1.96
CA ARG A 252 -14.24 27.38 1.97
C ARG A 252 -12.84 27.05 2.40
N SER A 253 -12.71 25.96 3.12
CA SER A 253 -11.44 25.39 3.54
C SER A 253 -11.36 23.93 3.13
N LEU A 254 -10.14 23.45 2.94
CA LEU A 254 -9.77 22.07 2.67
C LEU A 254 -8.82 21.60 3.78
N LEU A 255 -9.16 20.48 4.39
CA LEU A 255 -8.28 19.77 5.31
C LEU A 255 -7.92 18.42 4.71
N VAL A 256 -6.64 18.20 4.49
CA VAL A 256 -6.05 16.93 4.05
C VAL A 256 -5.29 16.34 5.23
N GLY A 257 -5.49 15.06 5.51
CA GLY A 257 -4.76 14.34 6.55
C GLY A 257 -4.20 13.03 6.01
N SER A 258 -3.01 12.66 6.49
CA SER A 258 -2.40 11.37 6.20
C SER A 258 -1.72 10.80 7.43
N LYS A 259 -1.79 9.47 7.56
CA LYS A 259 -1.09 8.67 8.57
C LYS A 259 -0.45 7.47 7.87
N GLY A 260 0.79 7.13 8.23
CA GLY A 260 1.48 5.97 7.68
C GLY A 260 2.92 5.84 8.15
N CYS A 261 3.72 5.07 7.41
CA CYS A 261 5.15 4.90 7.60
C CYS A 261 5.92 5.91 6.75
N SER A 262 7.08 6.33 7.23
CA SER A 262 7.93 7.27 6.52
C SER A 262 9.40 6.96 6.74
N LYS A 263 10.21 7.14 5.69
CA LYS A 263 11.69 7.09 5.78
C LYS A 263 12.29 8.37 6.34
N ALA A 264 11.47 9.37 6.67
CA ALA A 264 11.92 10.62 7.27
C ALA A 264 12.44 10.41 8.70
N ARG A 265 13.19 11.40 9.19
CA ARG A 265 13.78 11.57 10.54
C ARG A 265 13.61 10.36 11.49
N THR A 266 14.73 9.76 11.88
CA THR A 266 14.82 8.68 12.88
C THR A 266 14.55 9.12 14.32
N GLN A 267 14.11 10.37 14.53
CA GLN A 267 13.87 10.94 15.85
C GLN A 267 12.48 11.57 15.92
N ASP A 268 11.83 11.38 17.07
CA ASP A 268 10.57 12.01 17.41
C ASP A 268 10.64 13.52 17.19
N SER A 269 9.76 14.01 16.34
CA SER A 269 9.70 15.44 16.02
C SER A 269 8.30 15.85 15.63
N GLN A 270 7.98 17.11 15.92
CA GLN A 270 6.71 17.72 15.58
C GLN A 270 6.99 19.12 15.03
N ALA A 271 6.36 19.45 13.91
CA ALA A 271 6.49 20.74 13.27
C ALA A 271 5.12 21.27 12.87
N ILE A 272 4.94 22.57 13.06
CA ILE A 272 3.83 23.33 12.51
C ILE A 272 4.43 24.40 11.62
N SER A 273 3.91 24.53 10.41
CA SER A 273 4.40 25.47 9.41
C SER A 273 3.24 26.26 8.85
N ILE A 274 3.37 27.58 8.86
CA ILE A 274 2.44 28.48 8.19
C ILE A 274 3.12 28.90 6.89
N HIS A 275 2.62 28.39 5.78
CA HIS A 275 3.15 28.63 4.44
C HIS A 275 2.59 29.93 3.84
N SER A 276 1.36 30.28 4.21
CA SER A 276 0.73 31.56 3.93
C SER A 276 -0.10 31.95 5.14
N GLY A 277 0.15 33.12 5.72
CA GLY A 277 -0.54 33.63 6.91
C GLY A 277 -1.62 34.66 6.56
N PRO A 278 -2.49 35.01 7.52
CA PRO A 278 -3.47 36.09 7.34
C PRO A 278 -2.79 37.46 7.13
N PRO A 279 -3.43 38.42 6.44
CA PRO A 279 -4.80 38.36 5.87
C PRO A 279 -4.87 37.67 4.50
N GLY A 280 -6.00 36.99 4.22
CA GLY A 280 -6.26 36.35 2.92
C GLY A 280 -6.21 34.82 3.00
N VAL A 281 -5.60 34.19 1.98
CA VAL A 281 -5.48 32.73 1.89
C VAL A 281 -4.53 32.20 2.97
N LEU A 282 -5.03 31.35 3.85
CA LEU A 282 -4.25 30.68 4.89
C LEU A 282 -3.84 29.29 4.40
N VAL A 283 -2.56 28.99 4.46
CA VAL A 283 -2.03 27.64 4.22
C VAL A 283 -1.14 27.27 5.38
N ALA A 284 -1.50 26.20 6.09
CA ALA A 284 -0.75 25.73 7.24
C ALA A 284 -0.71 24.21 7.29
N SER A 285 0.37 23.66 7.84
CA SER A 285 0.55 22.22 7.98
C SER A 285 1.07 21.83 9.35
N PHE A 286 0.68 20.65 9.80
CA PHE A 286 1.23 19.95 10.95
C PHE A 286 1.89 18.67 10.44
N ALA A 287 3.09 18.36 10.94
CA ALA A 287 3.74 17.08 10.71
C ALA A 287 4.30 16.55 12.02
N ARG A 288 4.08 15.25 12.28
CA ARG A 288 4.65 14.52 13.40
C ARG A 288 5.32 13.25 12.90
N PHE A 289 6.53 13.01 13.38
CA PHE A 289 7.30 11.79 13.18
C PHE A 289 7.57 11.18 14.56
N CYS A 290 7.40 9.87 14.71
CA CYS A 290 7.61 9.22 15.99
C CYS A 290 7.94 7.73 15.86
N THR A 291 8.62 7.20 16.88
CA THR A 291 9.34 5.91 16.84
C THR A 291 8.71 4.81 17.69
N SER A 292 7.58 5.07 18.36
CA SER A 292 6.87 4.07 19.16
C SER A 292 5.59 3.57 18.48
N ASP A 293 5.17 2.35 18.79
CA ASP A 293 3.98 1.75 18.15
C ASP A 293 2.77 2.68 18.26
N LYS A 294 2.15 2.92 17.10
CA LYS A 294 0.89 3.66 16.92
C LYS A 294 0.91 5.08 17.48
N CYS A 295 2.09 5.68 17.60
CA CYS A 295 2.27 7.02 18.13
C CYS A 295 1.68 8.14 17.25
N ASN A 296 1.37 7.84 15.99
CA ASN A 296 0.72 8.74 15.05
C ASN A 296 -0.81 8.72 15.21
N SER A 297 -1.26 8.99 16.44
CA SER A 297 -2.61 8.73 16.92
C SER A 297 -3.47 9.98 17.09
N ALA A 298 -3.14 11.13 16.50
CA ALA A 298 -3.97 12.31 16.77
C ALA A 298 -5.39 12.11 16.23
N ALA A 299 -6.35 12.31 17.12
CA ALA A 299 -7.76 12.04 16.87
C ALA A 299 -8.53 13.26 16.34
N SER A 300 -7.85 14.42 16.21
CA SER A 300 -8.49 15.70 15.91
C SER A 300 -7.54 16.63 15.16
N SER A 301 -8.09 17.49 14.30
CA SER A 301 -7.31 18.56 13.66
C SER A 301 -6.89 19.69 14.61
N SER A 302 -7.32 19.66 15.88
CA SER A 302 -6.90 20.60 16.92
C SER A 302 -5.37 20.68 17.09
N VAL A 303 -4.64 19.60 16.80
CA VAL A 303 -3.16 19.59 16.80
C VAL A 303 -2.55 20.62 15.84
N LEU A 304 -3.28 20.99 14.78
CA LEU A 304 -2.92 22.09 13.89
C LEU A 304 -3.61 23.39 14.32
N LEU A 305 -4.94 23.37 14.50
CA LEU A 305 -5.75 24.57 14.71
C LEU A 305 -5.35 25.38 15.95
N ASN A 306 -4.90 24.72 17.02
CA ASN A 306 -4.54 25.40 18.28
C ASN A 306 -3.31 26.30 18.13
N SER A 307 -2.50 26.09 17.09
CA SER A 307 -1.28 26.88 16.83
C SER A 307 -1.47 27.91 15.72
N LEU A 308 -2.66 27.98 15.10
CA LEU A 308 -2.94 28.96 14.07
C LEU A 308 -3.16 30.34 14.70
N PRO A 309 -2.64 31.41 14.08
CA PRO A 309 -2.91 32.76 14.53
C PRO A 309 -4.41 33.04 14.45
N ARG A 310 -4.97 33.64 15.50
CA ARG A 310 -6.36 34.10 15.57
C ARG A 310 -6.39 35.63 15.55
N PRO A 311 -6.07 36.28 14.42
CA PRO A 311 -6.20 37.72 14.34
C PRO A 311 -7.66 38.12 14.51
N ALA A 312 -7.89 39.30 15.07
CA ALA A 312 -9.22 39.91 15.06
C ALA A 312 -9.73 40.03 13.62
N ALA A 313 -11.06 39.99 13.45
CA ALA A 313 -11.68 40.17 12.15
C ALA A 313 -11.13 41.44 11.48
N PRO A 314 -10.44 41.33 10.33
CA PRO A 314 -9.86 42.49 9.68
C PRO A 314 -10.96 43.47 9.25
N ALA A 315 -10.67 44.77 9.28
CA ALA A 315 -11.55 45.75 8.65
C ALA A 315 -11.72 45.41 7.15
N PRO A 316 -12.92 45.55 6.56
CA PRO A 316 -13.12 45.38 5.13
C PRO A 316 -12.22 46.33 4.35
N GLY A 317 -11.57 45.81 3.31
CA GLY A 317 -10.86 46.61 2.30
C GLY A 317 -11.76 46.88 1.09
N ASP A 318 -11.17 47.42 0.03
CA ASP A 318 -11.88 47.80 -1.20
C ASP A 318 -11.70 46.78 -2.35
N LEU A 319 -10.78 45.83 -2.19
CA LEU A 319 -10.49 44.81 -3.21
C LEU A 319 -11.51 43.68 -3.13
N GLN A 320 -12.08 43.32 -4.28
CA GLN A 320 -12.92 42.14 -4.44
C GLN A 320 -12.16 41.06 -5.18
N CYS A 321 -12.17 39.84 -4.63
CA CYS A 321 -11.57 38.67 -5.26
C CYS A 321 -12.60 37.55 -5.37
N PRO A 322 -12.74 36.90 -6.55
CA PRO A 322 -13.46 35.65 -6.66
C PRO A 322 -12.82 34.59 -5.75
N THR A 323 -13.58 33.64 -5.23
CA THR A 323 -13.06 32.56 -4.41
C THR A 323 -13.66 31.24 -4.82
N CYS A 324 -12.78 30.28 -5.11
CA CYS A 324 -13.20 28.93 -5.41
C CYS A 324 -12.14 27.92 -5.00
N LEU A 325 -12.50 27.00 -4.11
CA LEU A 325 -11.69 25.84 -3.75
C LEU A 325 -12.34 24.57 -4.29
N SER A 326 -11.68 23.94 -5.26
CA SER A 326 -12.16 22.72 -5.91
C SER A 326 -11.13 21.59 -5.76
N VAL A 327 -11.66 20.41 -5.43
CA VAL A 327 -10.88 19.18 -5.27
C VAL A 327 -11.36 18.21 -6.34
N PHE A 328 -10.46 17.76 -7.22
CA PHE A 328 -10.77 16.95 -8.41
C PHE A 328 -11.68 17.60 -9.47
N GLY A 329 -11.97 18.89 -9.35
CA GLY A 329 -12.80 19.64 -10.30
C GLY A 329 -12.12 20.92 -10.77
N SER A 330 -12.88 21.72 -11.52
CA SER A 330 -12.50 23.07 -11.92
C SER A 330 -13.30 24.10 -11.13
N CYS A 331 -12.79 25.33 -11.13
CA CYS A 331 -13.55 26.49 -10.72
C CYS A 331 -14.18 27.11 -11.95
N THR A 332 -15.48 27.39 -11.88
CA THR A 332 -16.23 28.03 -12.96
C THR A 332 -16.12 29.55 -12.88
N GLN A 333 -16.43 30.25 -13.97
CA GLN A 333 -16.40 31.72 -14.03
C GLN A 333 -17.43 32.40 -13.08
N ASN A 334 -18.43 31.68 -12.59
CA ASN A 334 -19.42 32.18 -11.62
C ASN A 334 -19.03 31.87 -10.17
N SER A 335 -17.74 32.00 -9.84
CA SER A 335 -17.28 31.84 -8.45
C SER A 335 -17.78 32.99 -7.57
N ASP A 336 -18.14 32.68 -6.32
CA ASP A 336 -18.52 33.69 -5.32
C ASP A 336 -17.41 34.72 -5.16
N THR A 337 -17.77 35.99 -4.93
CA THR A 337 -16.82 37.09 -4.73
C THR A 337 -16.80 37.49 -3.27
N VAL A 338 -15.60 37.65 -2.70
CA VAL A 338 -15.40 38.13 -1.34
C VAL A 338 -14.75 39.50 -1.31
N MET A 339 -15.16 40.32 -0.34
CA MET A 339 -14.45 41.55 0.01
C MET A 339 -13.19 41.18 0.79
N CYS A 340 -12.02 41.55 0.27
CA CYS A 340 -10.76 41.24 0.92
C CYS A 340 -10.49 42.19 2.10
N PRO A 341 -9.76 41.72 3.13
CA PRO A 341 -9.29 42.54 4.24
C PRO A 341 -8.53 43.80 3.82
N LYS A 342 -8.61 44.87 4.63
CA LYS A 342 -7.76 46.04 4.48
C LYS A 342 -6.28 45.63 4.53
N GLY A 343 -5.51 46.03 3.52
CA GLY A 343 -4.10 45.68 3.34
C GLY A 343 -3.83 44.63 2.25
N THR A 344 -4.86 44.01 1.67
CA THR A 344 -4.69 43.16 0.48
C THR A 344 -4.57 44.00 -0.80
N SER A 345 -3.58 43.70 -1.64
CA SER A 345 -3.35 44.42 -2.91
C SER A 345 -3.72 43.64 -4.17
N HIS A 346 -3.74 42.30 -4.12
CA HIS A 346 -3.95 41.45 -5.30
C HIS A 346 -4.72 40.16 -4.96
N CYS A 347 -5.41 39.61 -5.95
CA CYS A 347 -5.98 38.27 -5.89
C CYS A 347 -4.91 37.21 -6.26
N TYR A 348 -4.97 36.05 -5.61
CA TYR A 348 -4.07 34.92 -5.86
C TYR A 348 -4.76 33.84 -6.68
N GLN A 349 -4.07 33.20 -7.62
CA GLN A 349 -4.57 32.03 -8.34
C GLN A 349 -3.44 31.02 -8.47
N GLY A 350 -3.74 29.74 -8.24
CA GLY A 350 -2.71 28.72 -8.30
C GLY A 350 -3.24 27.30 -8.25
N HIS A 351 -2.34 26.38 -8.58
CA HIS A 351 -2.58 24.94 -8.53
C HIS A 351 -1.61 24.34 -7.52
N ILE A 352 -2.12 23.49 -6.63
CA ILE A 352 -1.32 22.78 -5.64
C ILE A 352 -1.40 21.30 -5.98
N ALA A 353 -0.27 20.72 -6.37
CA ALA A 353 -0.14 19.27 -6.52
C ALA A 353 0.36 18.68 -5.20
N LEU A 354 -0.41 17.78 -4.59
CA LEU A 354 0.04 17.05 -3.41
C LEU A 354 0.52 15.66 -3.86
N ARG A 355 1.75 15.33 -3.50
CA ARG A 355 2.33 14.00 -3.68
C ARG A 355 2.55 13.36 -2.32
N GLY A 356 2.05 12.14 -2.15
CA GLY A 356 2.16 11.37 -0.92
C GLY A 356 1.62 9.96 -1.12
N ALA A 357 1.28 9.26 -0.04
CA ALA A 357 0.69 7.90 -0.09
C ALA A 357 -0.71 7.84 -0.76
N LEU A 358 -1.25 8.99 -1.15
CA LEU A 358 -2.33 9.12 -2.12
C LEU A 358 -1.67 9.25 -3.49
N ASP A 359 -1.80 8.24 -4.35
CA ASP A 359 -1.41 8.35 -5.76
C ASP A 359 -2.04 9.63 -6.37
N ASN A 360 -1.16 10.51 -6.89
CA ASN A 360 -1.42 11.75 -7.64
C ASN A 360 -2.80 12.41 -7.44
N GLN A 361 -2.89 13.37 -6.51
CA GLN A 361 -4.08 14.24 -6.41
C GLN A 361 -3.75 15.70 -6.75
N PHE A 362 -4.51 16.27 -7.69
CA PHE A 362 -4.41 17.65 -8.17
C PHE A 362 -5.48 18.52 -7.48
N PHE A 363 -5.09 19.70 -6.97
CA PHE A 363 -5.99 20.68 -6.39
C PHE A 363 -5.92 21.99 -7.19
N MET A 364 -7.06 22.53 -7.60
CA MET A 364 -7.15 23.80 -8.33
C MET A 364 -7.88 24.85 -7.49
N TYR A 365 -7.31 26.06 -7.41
CA TYR A 365 -7.95 27.24 -6.84
C TYR A 365 -8.00 28.36 -7.89
N HIS A 366 -9.16 29.02 -8.02
CA HIS A 366 -9.37 30.12 -8.98
C HIS A 366 -9.78 31.39 -8.25
N SER A 367 -9.06 32.47 -8.55
CA SER A 367 -9.50 33.85 -8.30
C SER A 367 -8.94 34.75 -9.41
N GLU A 368 -9.78 35.15 -10.37
CA GLU A 368 -9.43 35.92 -11.56
C GLU A 368 -8.79 37.29 -11.26
N ARG A 369 -7.76 37.62 -12.07
CA ARG A 369 -7.31 38.99 -12.35
C ARG A 369 -7.87 39.44 -13.70
N LYS A 370 -8.55 40.59 -13.75
CA LYS A 370 -8.59 41.42 -14.97
C LYS A 370 -7.28 42.21 -15.03
N MET A 371 -6.40 41.89 -15.98
CA MET A 371 -5.43 42.87 -16.45
C MET A 371 -6.18 43.89 -17.31
N GLY A 372 -6.48 45.05 -16.74
CA GLY A 372 -6.73 46.24 -17.53
C GLY A 372 -5.40 46.80 -18.02
N LYS A 373 -5.06 46.58 -19.28
CA LYS A 373 -4.22 47.51 -20.05
C LYS A 373 -4.79 47.62 -21.46
N ASN A 374 -5.42 48.76 -21.73
CA ASN A 374 -5.26 49.47 -22.99
C ASN A 374 -5.00 50.94 -22.67
N SER A 375 -4.10 51.51 -23.48
CA SER A 375 -3.64 52.90 -23.52
C SER A 375 -2.45 53.24 -22.63
N MET A 376 -1.23 53.05 -23.14
CA MET A 376 -0.64 54.01 -24.09
C MET A 376 0.09 53.27 -25.20
#